data_AF-A0A5C5W617-F1
#
_entry.id   AF-A0A5C5W617-F1
#
_cell.length_a   1.000
_cell.length_b   1.000
_cell.length_c   1.000
_cell.angle_alpha   90.00
_cell.angle_beta   90.00
_cell.angle_gamma   90.00
#
_symmetry.space_group_name_H-M   'P 1'
#
loop_
_entity.id
_entity.type
_entity.pdbx_description
1 polymer ?
#
loop_
_entity_poly.entity_id
_entity_poly.type
_entity_poly.pdbx_seq_one_letter_code
_entity_poly.pdbx_strand_id
1 'polypeptide(L)'
;MHGRPIDVPDVGARVFNPARSDWGDGIVLRVTEIRENGETSHRVSVQFSISGHKVLRIPPARLTSPQPGPKRETGWLDSLGKKTLDDKLRQLPEEVLFFLGTPIQKIVALAPLFEIEPEPREIVKWARRQTEIGDPLELWSRDELHQAFEDYCRRRNDALREAVGRARKNGGVDALDTAFEQIEAPLRTKMIQAL
;
A
#
# COMPACT_ATOMS: atom_id res chain seq x y z
N MET A 1 21.98 -13.29 -0.22
CA MET A 1 21.59 -14.51 0.51
C MET A 1 20.16 -14.87 0.11
N HIS A 2 19.97 -15.92 -0.70
CA HIS A 2 18.64 -16.40 -1.08
C HIS A 2 18.22 -17.53 -0.11
N GLY A 3 16.98 -17.51 0.37
CA GLY A 3 16.48 -18.52 1.31
C GLY A 3 16.58 -19.94 0.73
N ARG A 4 16.70 -20.95 1.59
CA ARG A 4 16.76 -22.34 1.12
C ARG A 4 15.46 -22.69 0.37
N PRO A 5 15.54 -23.30 -0.83
CA PRO A 5 14.37 -23.85 -1.50
C PRO A 5 13.67 -24.87 -0.62
N ILE A 6 12.34 -24.83 -0.62
CA ILE A 6 11.48 -25.81 0.04
C ILE A 6 10.92 -26.71 -1.06
N ASP A 7 11.25 -27.99 -1.02
CA ASP A 7 10.84 -28.96 -2.05
C ASP A 7 9.33 -29.25 -1.97
N VAL A 8 8.81 -29.45 -0.75
CA VAL A 8 7.37 -29.57 -0.47
C VAL A 8 7.09 -28.85 0.85
N PRO A 9 6.36 -27.72 0.83
CA PRO A 9 6.07 -27.01 2.07
C PRO A 9 4.90 -27.65 2.82
N ASP A 10 4.91 -27.59 4.15
CA ASP A 10 3.77 -28.05 4.95
C ASP A 10 2.57 -27.09 4.84
N VAL A 11 1.36 -27.63 5.01
CA VAL A 11 0.16 -26.79 5.16
C VAL A 11 0.30 -25.93 6.43
N GLY A 12 -0.02 -24.64 6.31
CA GLY A 12 0.20 -23.64 7.35
C GLY A 12 1.59 -23.00 7.34
N ALA A 13 2.55 -23.54 6.60
CA ALA A 13 3.88 -22.94 6.51
C ALA A 13 3.82 -21.55 5.84
N ARG A 14 4.58 -20.60 6.39
CA ARG A 14 4.88 -19.35 5.69
C ARG A 14 5.92 -19.62 4.61
N VAL A 15 5.69 -19.06 3.43
CA VAL A 15 6.52 -19.24 2.24
C VAL A 15 6.68 -17.92 1.48
N PHE A 16 7.75 -17.81 0.73
CA PHE A 16 8.04 -16.69 -0.17
C PHE A 16 8.42 -17.22 -1.55
N ASN A 17 7.94 -16.58 -2.61
CA ASN A 17 8.32 -16.91 -3.99
C ASN A 17 9.37 -15.91 -4.52
N PRO A 18 10.66 -16.30 -4.62
CA PRO A 18 11.71 -15.37 -5.04
C PRO A 18 11.59 -14.89 -6.49
N ALA A 19 10.88 -15.62 -7.36
CA ALA A 19 10.65 -15.18 -8.75
C ALA A 19 9.48 -14.18 -8.88
N ARG A 20 8.73 -13.96 -7.79
CA ARG A 20 7.56 -13.09 -7.70
C ARG A 20 7.51 -12.40 -6.33
N SER A 21 8.52 -11.57 -6.06
CA SER A 21 8.62 -10.82 -4.80
C SER A 21 7.46 -9.84 -4.61
N ASP A 22 6.84 -9.39 -5.71
CA ASP A 22 5.63 -8.58 -5.76
C ASP A 22 4.39 -9.27 -5.15
N TRP A 23 4.45 -10.59 -4.91
CA TRP A 23 3.37 -11.31 -4.24
C TRP A 23 3.42 -11.19 -2.72
N GLY A 24 4.57 -10.82 -2.16
CA GLY A 24 4.83 -10.83 -0.72
C GLY A 24 4.97 -12.24 -0.15
N ASP A 25 4.95 -12.33 1.18
CA ASP A 25 4.89 -13.62 1.88
C ASP A 25 3.51 -14.26 1.72
N GLY A 26 3.42 -15.58 1.87
CA GLY A 26 2.16 -16.31 1.83
C GLY A 26 2.07 -17.48 2.80
N ILE A 27 0.84 -17.92 3.07
CA ILE A 27 0.55 -19.11 3.88
C ILE A 27 0.09 -20.23 2.95
N VAL A 28 0.70 -21.41 3.10
CA VAL A 28 0.30 -22.61 2.36
C VAL A 28 -1.05 -23.09 2.89
N LEU A 29 -2.07 -23.08 2.04
CA LEU A 29 -3.42 -23.52 2.37
C LEU A 29 -3.63 -25.02 2.09
N ARG A 30 -2.98 -25.54 1.05
CA ARG A 30 -3.16 -26.93 0.61
C ARG A 30 -1.99 -27.40 -0.23
N VAL A 31 -1.64 -28.67 -0.06
CA VAL A 31 -0.67 -29.39 -0.90
C VAL A 31 -1.31 -30.68 -1.38
N THR A 32 -1.22 -30.95 -2.67
CA THR A 32 -1.71 -32.18 -3.29
C THR A 32 -0.59 -32.77 -4.15
N GLU A 33 -0.22 -34.03 -3.89
CA GLU A 33 0.66 -34.79 -4.80
C GLU A 33 -0.08 -35.06 -6.12
N ILE A 34 0.63 -34.85 -7.23
CA ILE A 34 0.17 -35.11 -8.59
C ILE A 34 1.23 -35.94 -9.29
N ARG A 35 0.79 -37.02 -9.96
CA ARG A 35 1.64 -37.80 -10.86
C ARG A 35 1.21 -37.53 -12.29
N GLU A 36 2.14 -37.04 -13.10
CA GLU A 36 1.91 -36.74 -14.51
C GLU A 36 3.15 -37.18 -15.29
N ASN A 37 2.98 -37.96 -16.35
CA ASN A 37 4.07 -38.50 -17.17
C ASN A 37 5.17 -39.27 -16.39
N GLY A 38 4.82 -39.91 -15.28
CA GLY A 38 5.76 -40.66 -14.44
C GLY A 38 6.59 -39.79 -13.48
N GLU A 39 6.45 -38.46 -13.55
CA GLU A 39 7.10 -37.53 -12.63
C GLU A 39 6.14 -37.13 -11.49
N THR A 40 6.69 -37.03 -10.28
CA THR A 40 5.94 -36.58 -9.11
C THR A 40 6.09 -35.08 -8.95
N SER A 41 4.97 -34.36 -8.87
CA SER A 41 4.91 -32.93 -8.61
C SER A 41 3.84 -32.62 -7.57
N HIS A 42 3.87 -31.43 -7.00
CA HIS A 42 2.91 -30.99 -6.00
C HIS A 42 2.17 -29.76 -6.51
N ARG A 43 0.84 -29.80 -6.44
CA ARG A 43 0.01 -28.60 -6.57
C ARG A 43 -0.13 -27.96 -5.19
N VAL A 44 0.44 -26.78 -5.05
CA VAL A 44 0.49 -26.02 -3.80
C VAL A 44 -0.38 -24.78 -3.94
N SER A 45 -1.38 -24.65 -3.07
CA SER A 45 -2.25 -23.49 -2.95
C SER A 45 -1.73 -22.59 -1.84
N VAL A 46 -1.44 -21.33 -2.16
CA VAL A 46 -0.87 -20.35 -1.22
C VAL A 46 -1.72 -19.09 -1.20
N GLN A 47 -2.04 -18.58 -0.02
CA GLN A 47 -2.59 -17.24 0.15
C GLN A 47 -1.45 -16.26 0.33
N PHE A 48 -1.08 -15.56 -0.74
CA PHE A 48 -0.09 -14.48 -0.67
C PHE A 48 -0.72 -13.20 -0.13
N SER A 49 0.07 -12.46 0.63
CA SER A 49 -0.36 -11.26 1.34
C SER A 49 -0.69 -10.10 0.40
N ILE A 50 0.06 -9.93 -0.70
CA ILE A 50 -0.16 -8.86 -1.69
C ILE A 50 -1.00 -9.35 -2.87
N SER A 51 -0.57 -10.42 -3.56
CA SER A 51 -1.20 -10.85 -4.82
C SER A 51 -2.40 -11.79 -4.66
N GLY A 52 -2.74 -12.11 -3.41
CA GLY A 52 -3.88 -12.95 -3.06
C GLY A 52 -3.62 -14.45 -3.25
N HIS A 53 -4.70 -15.20 -3.49
CA HIS A 53 -4.62 -16.65 -3.65
C HIS A 53 -3.93 -17.03 -4.97
N LYS A 54 -2.95 -17.94 -4.90
CA LYS A 54 -2.25 -18.51 -6.06
C LYS A 54 -2.13 -20.03 -5.92
N VAL A 55 -2.17 -20.71 -7.07
CA VAL A 55 -1.95 -22.15 -7.15
C VAL A 55 -0.72 -22.39 -8.03
N LEU A 56 0.26 -23.12 -7.49
CA LEU A 56 1.57 -23.36 -8.10
C LEU A 56 1.83 -24.86 -8.25
N ARG A 57 2.67 -25.22 -9.22
CA ARG A 57 3.20 -26.59 -9.34
C ARG A 57 4.68 -26.61 -8.96
N ILE A 58 5.04 -27.48 -8.02
CA ILE A 58 6.40 -27.62 -7.51
C ILE A 58 6.85 -29.07 -7.73
N PRO A 59 7.89 -29.32 -8.56
CA PRO A 59 8.58 -28.40 -9.48
C PRO A 59 7.72 -27.98 -10.71
N PRO A 60 8.07 -26.90 -11.45
CA PRO A 60 9.31 -26.12 -11.40
C PRO A 60 9.27 -24.84 -10.56
N ALA A 61 8.12 -24.44 -10.00
CA ALA A 61 8.06 -23.27 -9.14
C ALA A 61 8.92 -23.49 -7.88
N ARG A 62 9.51 -22.43 -7.34
CA ARG A 62 10.31 -22.49 -6.11
C ARG A 62 9.66 -21.65 -5.02
N LEU A 63 9.49 -22.25 -3.85
CA LEU A 63 9.16 -21.55 -2.62
C LEU A 63 10.36 -21.61 -1.69
N THR A 64 10.52 -20.58 -0.87
CA THR A 64 11.59 -20.47 0.13
C THR A 64 10.99 -20.04 1.46
N SER A 65 11.74 -20.18 2.55
CA SER A 65 11.35 -19.56 3.82
C SER A 65 11.21 -18.04 3.65
N PRO A 66 10.26 -17.40 4.36
CA PRO A 66 10.12 -15.95 4.34
C PRO A 66 11.43 -15.28 4.73
N GLN A 67 11.73 -14.15 4.11
CA GLN A 67 12.76 -13.28 4.67
C GLN A 67 12.20 -12.63 5.95
N PRO A 68 13.02 -12.42 6.99
CA PRO A 68 12.57 -11.64 8.14
C PRO A 68 12.08 -10.29 7.64
N GLY A 69 10.78 -10.03 7.79
CA GLY A 69 10.12 -8.83 7.30
C GLY A 69 10.68 -7.57 7.97
N PRO A 70 10.35 -6.39 7.41
CA PRO A 70 10.75 -5.12 8.01
C PRO A 70 10.19 -5.04 9.43
N LYS A 71 11.06 -4.75 10.40
CA LYS A 71 10.64 -4.54 11.80
C LYS A 71 10.16 -3.11 11.97
N ARG A 72 9.04 -2.95 12.68
CA ARG A 72 8.58 -1.64 13.13
C ARG A 72 9.48 -1.18 14.26
N GLU A 73 10.22 -0.11 14.04
CA GLU A 73 11.06 0.54 15.04
C GLU A 73 10.18 1.48 15.88
N THR A 74 9.92 1.11 17.14
CA THR A 74 9.07 1.87 18.06
C THR A 74 9.86 2.77 19.03
N GLY A 75 11.20 2.77 18.93
CA GLY A 75 12.10 3.51 19.80
C GLY A 75 12.32 4.96 19.36
N TRP A 76 12.36 5.89 20.32
CA TRP A 76 12.62 7.32 20.09
C TRP A 76 14.03 7.63 19.55
N LEU A 77 14.98 6.70 19.69
CA LEU A 77 16.34 6.80 19.16
C LEU A 77 16.44 6.36 17.70
N ASP A 78 15.56 5.46 17.26
CA ASP A 78 15.53 4.94 15.89
C ASP A 78 14.89 5.97 14.92
N SER A 79 14.05 6.89 15.45
CA SER A 79 13.40 7.95 14.68
C SER A 79 14.31 9.13 14.29
N LEU A 80 15.55 9.18 14.79
CA LEU A 80 16.51 10.25 14.48
C LEU A 80 17.18 10.08 13.09
N GLY A 81 17.04 8.89 12.47
CA GLY A 81 17.87 8.48 11.34
C GLY A 81 17.27 8.59 9.94
N LYS A 82 15.96 8.34 9.72
CA LYS A 82 15.26 8.40 8.41
C LYS A 82 13.79 7.94 8.55
N LYS A 83 12.97 8.29 7.53
CA LYS A 83 11.57 7.89 7.26
C LYS A 83 11.21 6.51 7.84
N THR A 84 10.65 6.48 9.06
CA THR A 84 10.17 5.25 9.69
C THR A 84 8.99 4.68 8.91
N LEU A 85 8.61 3.43 9.20
CA LEU A 85 7.38 2.86 8.63
C LEU A 85 6.13 3.66 9.06
N ASP A 86 6.12 4.16 10.30
CA ASP A 86 5.06 5.03 10.80
C ASP A 86 5.03 6.38 10.07
N ASP A 87 6.19 6.93 9.68
CA ASP A 87 6.24 8.15 8.86
C ASP A 87 5.69 7.90 7.46
N LYS A 88 6.03 6.75 6.85
CA LYS A 88 5.50 6.37 5.52
C LYS A 88 3.98 6.34 5.49
N LEU A 89 3.33 5.81 6.54
CA LEU A 89 1.86 5.83 6.63
C LEU A 89 1.32 7.26 6.57
N ARG A 90 1.94 8.22 7.25
CA ARG A 90 1.44 9.59 7.35
C ARG A 90 1.86 10.48 6.17
N GLN A 91 2.84 10.07 5.37
CA GLN A 91 3.41 10.88 4.31
C GLN A 91 2.47 10.94 3.10
N LEU A 92 2.31 12.12 2.49
CA LEU A 92 1.66 12.23 1.19
C LEU A 92 2.58 11.66 0.10
N PRO A 93 2.02 11.15 -1.02
CA PRO A 93 2.83 10.67 -2.14
C PRO A 93 3.83 11.71 -2.63
N GLU A 94 5.00 11.26 -3.10
CA GLU A 94 6.11 12.12 -3.49
C GLU A 94 5.72 13.05 -4.66
N GLU A 95 4.81 12.60 -5.52
CA GLU A 95 4.25 13.33 -6.65
C GLU A 95 3.50 14.60 -6.19
N VAL A 96 2.94 14.58 -4.98
CA VAL A 96 2.24 15.73 -4.38
C VAL A 96 3.18 16.61 -3.58
N LEU A 97 4.11 16.00 -2.82
CA LEU A 97 5.08 16.73 -1.99
C LEU A 97 6.07 17.53 -2.84
N PHE A 98 6.59 16.93 -3.91
CA PHE A 98 7.57 17.53 -4.81
C PHE A 98 6.93 18.07 -6.10
N PHE A 99 5.63 18.37 -6.06
CA PHE A 99 4.92 18.90 -7.22
C PHE A 99 5.48 20.27 -7.65
N LEU A 100 5.96 20.37 -8.90
CA LEU A 100 6.58 21.59 -9.45
C LEU A 100 5.65 22.40 -10.39
N GLY A 101 4.43 21.93 -10.61
CA GLY A 101 3.46 22.61 -11.49
C GLY A 101 2.74 23.79 -10.84
N THR A 102 1.68 24.26 -11.49
CA THR A 102 0.87 25.38 -10.98
C THR A 102 -0.02 24.94 -9.80
N PRO A 103 -0.49 25.88 -8.96
CA PRO A 103 -1.43 25.56 -7.89
C PRO A 103 -2.69 24.82 -8.38
N ILE A 104 -3.18 25.16 -9.58
CA ILE A 104 -4.34 24.51 -10.21
C ILE A 104 -4.04 23.05 -10.52
N GLN A 105 -2.89 22.77 -11.16
CA GLN A 105 -2.50 21.40 -11.45
C GLN A 105 -2.26 20.59 -10.17
N LYS A 106 -1.78 21.24 -9.09
CA LYS A 106 -1.63 20.59 -7.78
C LYS A 106 -2.97 20.18 -7.16
N ILE A 107 -4.03 20.98 -7.32
CA ILE A 107 -5.39 20.63 -6.88
C ILE A 107 -5.86 19.37 -7.62
N VAL A 108 -5.69 19.31 -8.94
CA VAL A 108 -6.05 18.13 -9.74
C VAL A 108 -5.22 16.90 -9.32
N ALA A 109 -3.92 17.06 -9.09
CA ALA A 109 -3.03 15.98 -8.64
C ALA A 109 -3.39 15.43 -7.24
N LEU A 110 -4.06 16.23 -6.39
CA LEU A 110 -4.55 15.79 -5.08
C LEU A 110 -5.83 14.95 -5.16
N ALA A 111 -6.60 15.04 -6.25
CA ALA A 111 -7.93 14.42 -6.34
C ALA A 111 -7.94 12.89 -6.11
N PRO A 112 -7.01 12.08 -6.68
CA PRO A 112 -6.98 10.64 -6.44
C PRO A 112 -6.81 10.26 -4.96
N LEU A 113 -6.23 11.15 -4.14
CA LEU A 113 -6.04 10.89 -2.71
C LEU A 113 -7.35 10.95 -1.91
N PHE A 114 -8.46 11.39 -2.52
CA PHE A 114 -9.80 11.43 -1.94
C PHE A 114 -10.66 10.20 -2.27
N GLU A 115 -10.13 9.24 -3.04
CA GLU A 115 -10.82 7.98 -3.35
C GLU A 115 -10.93 7.05 -2.14
N ILE A 116 -9.98 7.12 -1.21
CA ILE A 116 -9.89 6.20 -0.08
C ILE A 116 -10.94 6.57 0.97
N GLU A 117 -11.84 5.63 1.25
CA GLU A 117 -12.85 5.76 2.30
C GLU A 117 -12.31 5.35 3.68
N PRO A 118 -12.81 5.94 4.78
CA PRO A 118 -12.41 5.60 6.16
C PRO A 118 -13.00 4.26 6.64
N GLU A 119 -13.14 3.28 5.75
CA GLU A 119 -13.60 1.94 6.09
C GLU A 119 -12.40 1.05 6.50
N PRO A 120 -12.55 0.16 7.49
CA PRO A 120 -11.44 -0.67 7.97
C PRO A 120 -10.72 -1.47 6.86
N ARG A 121 -11.46 -1.96 5.87
CA ARG A 121 -10.89 -2.74 4.75
C ARG A 121 -10.07 -1.85 3.80
N GLU A 122 -10.55 -0.64 3.53
CA GLU A 122 -9.87 0.31 2.65
C GLU A 122 -8.62 0.89 3.33
N ILE A 123 -8.67 1.13 4.64
CA ILE A 123 -7.50 1.54 5.44
C ILE A 123 -6.39 0.49 5.38
N VAL A 124 -6.71 -0.81 5.48
CA VAL A 124 -5.69 -1.86 5.34
C VAL A 124 -5.09 -1.87 3.92
N LYS A 125 -5.91 -1.71 2.87
CA LYS A 125 -5.41 -1.61 1.48
C LYS A 125 -4.53 -0.37 1.29
N TRP A 126 -4.91 0.76 1.85
CA TRP A 126 -4.13 1.99 1.84
C TRP A 126 -2.78 1.81 2.55
N ALA A 127 -2.76 1.22 3.74
CA ALA A 127 -1.54 0.96 4.49
C ALA A 127 -0.57 0.06 3.70
N ARG A 128 -1.09 -0.98 3.01
CA ARG A 128 -0.29 -1.82 2.08
C ARG A 128 0.32 -1.00 0.97
N ARG A 129 -0.45 -0.11 0.33
CA ARG A 129 0.05 0.77 -0.74
C ARG A 129 1.11 1.75 -0.25
N GLN A 130 0.94 2.32 0.95
CA GLN A 130 1.88 3.31 1.50
C GLN A 130 3.19 2.72 2.01
N THR A 131 3.15 1.51 2.54
CA THR A 131 4.31 0.91 3.21
C THR A 131 4.96 -0.20 2.41
N GLU A 132 4.28 -0.69 1.36
CA GLU A 132 4.65 -1.88 0.58
C GLU A 132 4.70 -3.16 1.41
N ILE A 133 4.09 -3.15 2.59
CA ILE A 133 4.01 -4.31 3.47
C ILE A 133 2.80 -5.16 3.08
N GLY A 134 3.01 -6.46 2.95
CA GLY A 134 1.98 -7.40 2.53
C GLY A 134 0.80 -7.49 3.50
N ASP A 135 1.07 -7.62 4.80
CA ASP A 135 0.04 -7.54 5.83
C ASP A 135 0.39 -6.50 6.91
N PRO A 136 -0.15 -5.28 6.83
CA PRO A 136 0.09 -4.23 7.81
C PRO A 136 -0.35 -4.61 9.22
N LEU A 137 -1.31 -5.54 9.36
CA LEU A 137 -1.79 -5.98 10.67
C LEU A 137 -0.77 -6.82 11.45
N GLU A 138 0.34 -7.24 10.82
CA GLU A 138 1.48 -7.84 11.53
C GLU A 138 2.29 -6.78 12.30
N LEU A 139 2.23 -5.51 11.92
CA LEU A 139 3.03 -4.42 12.51
C LEU A 139 2.21 -3.35 13.24
N TRP A 140 0.96 -3.14 12.84
CA TRP A 140 0.05 -2.15 13.42
C TRP A 140 -1.28 -2.78 13.80
N SER A 141 -1.85 -2.33 14.92
CA SER A 141 -3.24 -2.61 15.25
C SER A 141 -4.18 -1.87 14.29
N ARG A 142 -5.45 -2.29 14.25
CA ARG A 142 -6.47 -1.60 13.45
C ARG A 142 -6.65 -0.14 13.88
N ASP A 143 -6.59 0.12 15.18
CA ASP A 143 -6.76 1.46 15.74
C ASP A 143 -5.56 2.35 15.39
N GLU A 144 -4.34 1.80 15.41
CA GLU A 144 -3.14 2.52 14.97
C GLU A 144 -3.20 2.88 13.48
N LEU A 145 -3.67 1.96 12.63
CA LEU A 145 -3.85 2.25 11.21
C LEU A 145 -4.93 3.31 10.98
N HIS A 146 -6.03 3.27 11.74
CA HIS A 146 -7.07 4.28 11.66
C HIS A 146 -6.54 5.65 12.06
N GLN A 147 -5.81 5.74 13.18
CA GLN A 147 -5.21 7.00 13.63
C GLN A 147 -4.19 7.55 12.62
N ALA A 148 -3.35 6.69 12.03
CA ALA A 148 -2.41 7.10 10.99
C ALA A 148 -3.13 7.58 9.72
N PHE A 149 -4.27 6.96 9.38
CA PHE A 149 -5.09 7.39 8.25
C PHE A 149 -5.76 8.74 8.49
N GLU A 150 -6.22 9.03 9.70
CA GLU A 150 -6.71 10.36 10.07
C GLU A 150 -5.61 11.42 9.96
N ASP A 151 -4.39 11.13 10.41
CA ASP A 151 -3.22 12.00 10.26
C ASP A 151 -2.92 12.29 8.79
N TYR A 152 -2.96 11.25 7.95
CA TYR A 152 -2.79 11.35 6.51
C TYR A 152 -3.88 12.22 5.88
N CYS A 153 -5.16 12.01 6.24
CA CYS A 153 -6.28 12.83 5.77
C CYS A 153 -6.12 14.30 6.15
N ARG A 154 -5.67 14.60 7.38
CA ARG A 154 -5.38 15.97 7.81
C ARG A 154 -4.32 16.62 6.94
N ARG A 155 -3.19 15.95 6.72
CA ARG A 155 -2.10 16.45 5.85
C ARG A 155 -2.56 16.65 4.41
N ARG A 156 -3.37 15.74 3.87
CA ARG A 156 -3.95 15.85 2.52
C ARG A 156 -4.84 17.09 2.41
N ASN A 157 -5.72 17.30 3.41
CA ASN A 157 -6.63 18.43 3.42
C ASN A 157 -5.87 19.76 3.58
N ASP A 158 -4.83 19.80 4.41
CA ASP A 158 -3.98 20.99 4.54
C ASP A 158 -3.24 21.33 3.23
N ALA A 159 -2.71 20.31 2.53
CA ALA A 159 -2.11 20.49 1.21
C ALA A 159 -3.11 21.02 0.18
N LEU A 160 -4.37 20.56 0.23
CA LEU A 160 -5.45 21.07 -0.62
C LEU A 160 -5.77 22.54 -0.31
N ARG A 161 -5.93 22.89 0.97
CA ARG A 161 -6.19 24.29 1.39
C ARG A 161 -5.06 25.22 0.96
N GLU A 162 -3.81 24.77 1.09
CA GLU A 162 -2.66 25.54 0.63
C GLU A 162 -2.69 25.76 -0.90
N ALA A 163 -2.97 24.71 -1.67
CA ALA A 163 -3.05 24.79 -3.13
C ALA A 163 -4.20 25.72 -3.58
N VAL A 164 -5.38 25.60 -2.97
CA VAL A 164 -6.54 26.47 -3.24
C VAL A 164 -6.25 27.93 -2.86
N GLY A 165 -5.62 28.16 -1.71
CA GLY A 165 -5.21 29.50 -1.28
C GLY A 165 -4.26 30.17 -2.27
N ARG A 166 -3.25 29.42 -2.76
CA ARG A 166 -2.32 29.88 -3.80
C ARG A 166 -2.99 30.11 -5.14
N ALA A 167 -3.88 29.21 -5.56
CA ALA A 167 -4.65 29.35 -6.79
C ALA A 167 -5.53 30.60 -6.78
N ARG A 168 -6.29 30.83 -5.70
CA ARG A 168 -7.14 32.02 -5.54
C ARG A 168 -6.34 33.31 -5.62
N LYS A 169 -5.16 33.34 -5.00
CA LYS A 169 -4.27 34.51 -5.01
C LYS A 169 -3.73 34.82 -6.40
N ASN A 170 -3.43 33.79 -7.20
CA ASN A 170 -2.77 33.94 -8.49
C ASN A 170 -3.74 34.14 -9.68
N GLY A 171 -4.95 33.56 -9.61
CA GLY A 171 -5.87 33.50 -10.74
C GLY A 171 -7.34 33.81 -10.42
N GLY A 172 -7.67 34.20 -9.18
CA GLY A 172 -9.03 34.51 -8.78
C GLY A 172 -9.93 33.27 -8.64
N VAL A 173 -11.24 33.49 -8.64
CA VAL A 173 -12.27 32.44 -8.43
C VAL A 173 -12.47 31.60 -9.69
N ASP A 174 -12.48 32.22 -10.88
CA ASP A 174 -12.68 31.52 -12.16
C ASP A 174 -11.62 30.43 -12.42
N ALA A 175 -10.39 30.66 -11.97
CA ALA A 175 -9.32 29.68 -12.07
C ALA A 175 -9.58 28.45 -11.18
N LEU A 176 -10.18 28.63 -9.99
CA LEU A 176 -10.56 27.54 -9.10
C LEU A 176 -11.70 26.71 -9.69
N ASP A 177 -12.71 27.36 -10.26
CA ASP A 177 -13.83 26.67 -10.90
C ASP A 177 -13.34 25.78 -12.04
N THR A 178 -12.45 26.32 -12.90
CA THR A 178 -11.78 25.55 -13.97
C THR A 178 -10.99 24.35 -13.43
N ALA A 179 -10.39 24.46 -12.24
CA ALA A 179 -9.66 23.35 -11.61
C ALA A 179 -10.60 22.23 -11.17
N PHE A 180 -11.69 22.60 -10.50
CA PHE A 180 -12.67 21.64 -9.97
C PHE A 180 -13.50 21.00 -11.08
N GLU A 181 -13.74 21.68 -12.20
CA GLU A 181 -14.39 21.12 -13.38
C GLU A 181 -13.61 19.94 -13.99
N GLN A 182 -12.27 19.94 -13.86
CA GLN A 182 -11.41 18.83 -14.33
C GLN A 182 -11.47 17.60 -13.43
N ILE A 183 -12.12 17.69 -12.28
CA ILE A 183 -12.18 16.62 -11.28
C ILE A 183 -13.55 15.96 -11.34
N GLU A 184 -13.59 14.63 -11.27
CA GLU A 184 -14.83 13.87 -11.24
C GLU A 184 -15.75 14.33 -10.10
N ALA A 185 -17.06 14.38 -10.36
CA ALA A 185 -18.04 14.96 -9.43
C ALA A 185 -18.00 14.37 -7.99
N PRO A 186 -17.83 13.05 -7.78
CA PRO A 186 -17.72 12.49 -6.43
C PRO A 186 -16.49 13.00 -5.68
N LEU A 187 -15.32 13.03 -6.34
CA LEU A 187 -14.07 13.49 -5.75
C LEU A 187 -14.09 14.99 -5.50
N ARG A 188 -14.60 15.76 -6.47
CA ARG A 188 -14.80 17.21 -6.31
C ARG A 188 -15.64 17.52 -5.08
N THR A 189 -16.75 16.80 -4.87
CA THR A 189 -17.63 17.01 -3.72
C THR A 189 -16.89 16.79 -2.39
N LYS A 190 -16.14 15.69 -2.29
CA LYS A 190 -15.32 15.38 -1.11
C LYS A 190 -14.24 16.43 -0.87
N MET A 191 -13.58 16.90 -1.93
CA MET A 191 -12.55 17.93 -1.85
C MET A 191 -13.12 19.25 -1.35
N ILE A 192 -14.29 19.66 -1.85
CA ILE A 192 -14.98 20.88 -1.39
C ILE A 192 -15.39 20.76 0.08
N GLN A 193 -15.89 19.60 0.51
CA GLN A 193 -16.22 19.35 1.92
C GLN A 193 -15.00 19.37 2.86
N ALA A 194 -13.80 19.13 2.31
CA ALA A 194 -12.56 19.09 3.07
C ALA A 194 -11.86 20.46 3.21
N LEU A 195 -12.30 21.46 2.46
CA LEU A 195 -11.80 22.85 2.53
C LEU A 195 -12.32 23.52 3.80
#